data_AF-A0A660A8P7-F1
#
_entry.id   AF-A0A660A8P7-F1
#
_cell.length_a   1.000
_cell.length_b   1.000
_cell.length_c   1.000
_cell.angle_alpha   90.00
_cell.angle_beta   90.00
_cell.angle_gamma   90.00
#
_symmetry.space_group_name_H-M   'P 1'
#
loop_
_entity.id
_entity.type
_entity.pdbx_description
1 polymer ?
#
loop_
_entity_poly.entity_id
_entity_poly.type
_entity_poly.pdbx_seq_one_letter_code
_entity_poly.pdbx_strand_id
1 'polypeptide(L)'
;MGINGEGIGFYQKTLVFVPGALKGEEVFCQVTAVKRNFAEAKLLTVNKASKNRVKPACPIYETCGGCQIMHLAYPKQLDFKDDVIKQALKKFKPAGYEQFEIRHTKGMKKPDHYRAKLQFQLRSFGGSVK
;
A
#
# COMPACT_ATOMS: atom_id res chain seq x y z
N MET A 1 -6.87 -1.05 5.01
CA MET A 1 -6.10 -0.61 3.83
C MET A 1 -6.58 -1.44 2.67
N GLY A 2 -6.54 -0.91 1.46
CA GLY A 2 -6.86 -1.68 0.27
C GLY A 2 -5.82 -2.76 -0.01
N ILE A 3 -6.14 -3.65 -0.94
CA ILE A 3 -5.30 -4.81 -1.26
C ILE A 3 -3.94 -4.42 -1.86
N ASN A 4 -3.82 -3.20 -2.42
CA ASN A 4 -2.57 -2.69 -2.98
C ASN A 4 -1.79 -1.81 -1.98
N GLY A 5 -2.24 -1.72 -0.73
CA GLY A 5 -1.62 -0.90 0.32
C GLY A 5 -2.11 0.55 0.35
N GLU A 6 -3.14 0.89 -0.42
CA GLU A 6 -3.76 2.21 -0.39
C GLU A 6 -4.57 2.46 0.89
N GLY A 7 -4.58 3.70 1.36
CA GLY A 7 -5.45 4.14 2.43
C GLY A 7 -6.90 4.14 1.97
N ILE A 8 -7.81 3.77 2.87
CA ILE A 8 -9.25 3.86 2.64
C ILE A 8 -9.83 4.75 3.73
N GLY A 9 -10.45 5.86 3.31
CA GLY A 9 -11.15 6.80 4.17
C GLY A 9 -12.61 6.95 3.76
N PHE A 10 -13.36 7.69 4.58
CA PHE A 10 -14.74 8.07 4.27
C PHE A 10 -14.87 9.59 4.34
N TYR A 11 -15.46 10.19 3.32
CA TYR A 11 -15.83 11.59 3.29
C TYR A 11 -17.29 11.73 2.84
N GLN A 12 -18.14 12.31 3.68
CA GLN A 12 -19.58 12.49 3.40
C GLN A 12 -20.28 11.20 2.89
N LYS A 13 -20.03 10.06 3.56
CA LYS A 13 -20.53 8.72 3.17
C LYS A 13 -19.97 8.16 1.86
N THR A 14 -19.07 8.85 1.19
CA THR A 14 -18.33 8.36 0.02
C THR A 14 -17.02 7.72 0.46
N LEU A 15 -16.73 6.52 -0.05
CA LEU A 15 -15.46 5.84 0.17
C LEU A 15 -14.37 6.50 -0.68
N VAL A 16 -13.22 6.82 -0.08
CA VAL A 16 -12.12 7.50 -0.74
C VAL A 16 -10.85 6.67 -0.64
N PHE A 17 -10.26 6.32 -1.79
CA PHE A 17 -8.96 5.67 -1.88
C PHE A 17 -7.84 6.70 -1.96
N VAL A 18 -6.87 6.59 -1.06
CA VAL A 18 -5.76 7.53 -0.93
C VAL A 18 -4.44 6.75 -0.89
N PRO A 19 -3.76 6.56 -2.03
CA PRO A 19 -2.43 5.95 -2.06
C PRO A 19 -1.45 6.68 -1.14
N GLY A 20 -0.67 5.93 -0.37
CA GLY A 20 0.31 6.47 0.58
C GLY A 20 -0.25 6.89 1.93
N ALA A 21 -1.57 6.83 2.16
CA ALA A 21 -2.17 7.05 3.48
C ALA A 21 -2.29 5.74 4.27
N LEU A 22 -2.10 5.80 5.58
CA LEU A 22 -2.19 4.64 6.49
C LEU A 22 -3.44 4.68 7.37
N LYS A 23 -3.76 3.52 7.94
CA LYS A 23 -4.85 3.42 8.93
C LYS A 23 -4.51 4.25 10.17
N GLY A 24 -5.50 5.02 10.63
CA GLY A 24 -5.40 5.88 11.82
C GLY A 24 -4.83 7.27 11.55
N GLU A 25 -4.67 7.65 10.29
CA GLU A 25 -4.19 8.97 9.89
C GLU A 25 -5.32 9.94 9.61
N GLU A 26 -5.06 11.22 9.87
CA GLU A 26 -5.85 12.33 9.35
C GLU A 26 -5.03 12.99 8.25
N VAL A 27 -5.60 13.04 7.04
CA VAL A 27 -4.87 13.45 5.84
C VAL A 27 -5.63 14.54 5.09
N PHE A 28 -4.88 15.47 4.50
CA PHE A 28 -5.38 16.37 3.47
C PHE A 28 -5.07 15.75 2.10
N CYS A 29 -6.10 15.60 1.27
CA CYS A 29 -5.98 14.97 -0.04
C CYS A 29 -6.82 15.69 -1.08
N GLN A 30 -6.40 15.59 -2.33
CA GLN A 30 -7.11 16.15 -3.49
C GLN A 30 -7.79 15.03 -4.25
N VAL A 31 -9.11 15.11 -4.43
CA VAL A 31 -9.84 14.16 -5.27
C VAL A 31 -9.35 14.28 -6.71
N THR A 32 -8.92 13.17 -7.30
CA THR A 32 -8.42 13.08 -8.68
C THR A 32 -9.44 12.44 -9.61
N ALA A 33 -10.30 11.57 -9.10
CA ALA A 33 -11.39 10.98 -9.87
C ALA A 33 -12.58 10.63 -8.97
N VAL A 34 -13.79 10.82 -9.49
CA VAL A 34 -15.02 10.37 -8.86
C VAL A 34 -15.60 9.23 -9.68
N LYS A 35 -15.85 8.09 -9.02
CA LYS A 35 -16.52 6.92 -9.60
C LYS A 35 -17.88 6.76 -8.95
N ARG A 36 -18.70 5.85 -9.49
CA ARG A 36 -20.08 5.62 -9.02
C ARG A 36 -20.19 5.35 -7.52
N ASN A 37 -19.24 4.60 -6.94
CA ASN A 37 -19.32 4.12 -5.55
C ASN A 37 -18.14 4.59 -4.67
N PHE A 38 -17.14 5.26 -5.25
CA PHE A 38 -15.93 5.68 -4.55
C PHE A 38 -15.25 6.84 -5.25
N ALA A 39 -14.37 7.53 -4.55
CA ALA A 39 -13.46 8.51 -5.13
C ALA A 39 -12.01 8.04 -4.99
N GLU A 40 -11.16 8.47 -5.91
CA GLU A 40 -9.71 8.37 -5.81
C GLU A 40 -9.16 9.75 -5.49
N ALA A 41 -8.17 9.81 -4.61
CA ALA A 41 -7.54 11.06 -4.22
C ALA A 41 -6.03 10.91 -4.10
N LYS A 42 -5.33 11.99 -4.40
CA LYS A 42 -3.89 12.14 -4.18
C LYS A 42 -3.64 12.69 -2.78
N LEU A 43 -2.79 12.01 -2.02
CA LEU A 43 -2.32 12.50 -0.72
C LEU A 43 -1.53 13.81 -0.92
N LEU A 44 -1.90 14.87 -0.20
CA LEU A 44 -1.16 16.14 -0.18
C LEU A 44 -0.34 16.26 1.10
N THR A 45 -1.00 16.10 2.25
CA THR A 45 -0.37 16.25 3.57
C THR A 45 -0.93 15.24 4.55
N VAL A 46 -0.07 14.71 5.42
CA VAL A 46 -0.50 13.92 6.58
C VAL A 46 -0.54 14.87 7.78
N ASN A 47 -1.73 15.25 8.21
CA ASN A 47 -1.93 16.17 9.35
C ASN A 47 -1.66 15.46 10.67
N LYS A 48 -2.04 14.19 10.76
CA LYS A 48 -1.78 13.32 11.91
C LYS A 48 -1.26 11.97 11.44
N ALA A 49 0.01 11.73 11.70
CA ALA A 49 0.68 10.50 11.29
C ALA A 49 0.28 9.31 12.17
N SER A 50 0.21 8.13 11.56
CA SER A 50 0.05 6.88 12.27
C SER A 50 1.31 6.58 13.08
N LYS A 51 1.17 5.95 14.26
CA LYS A 51 2.32 5.46 15.04
C LYS A 51 3.18 4.46 14.27
N ASN A 52 2.60 3.84 13.24
CA ASN A 52 3.28 2.86 12.39
C ASN A 52 3.81 3.47 11.09
N ARG A 53 3.68 4.79 10.87
CA ARG A 53 4.31 5.46 9.73
C ARG A 53 5.81 5.54 9.97
N VAL A 54 6.60 5.16 8.97
CA VAL A 54 8.06 5.30 8.97
C VAL A 54 8.51 6.05 7.73
N LYS A 55 9.66 6.71 7.82
CA LYS A 55 10.31 7.29 6.64
C LYS A 55 10.81 6.14 5.75
N PRO A 56 10.41 6.06 4.47
CA PRO A 56 10.93 5.06 3.55
C PRO A 56 12.46 5.16 3.43
N ALA A 57 13.15 4.02 3.40
CA ALA A 57 14.60 3.98 3.26
C ALA A 57 15.08 4.36 1.84
N CYS A 58 14.22 4.18 0.82
CA CYS A 58 14.55 4.48 -0.56
C CYS A 58 14.29 5.96 -0.89
N PRO A 59 15.27 6.71 -1.42
CA PRO A 59 15.12 8.15 -1.70
C PRO A 59 14.14 8.45 -2.85
N ILE A 60 13.93 7.49 -3.76
CA ILE A 60 13.03 7.60 -4.91
C ILE A 60 11.71 6.83 -4.71
N TYR A 61 11.37 6.52 -3.46
CA TYR A 61 10.19 5.73 -3.11
C TYR A 61 8.89 6.29 -3.73
N GLU A 62 8.71 7.61 -3.65
CA GLU A 62 7.48 8.28 -4.12
C GLU A 62 7.33 8.31 -5.65
N THR A 63 8.41 8.12 -6.41
CA THR A 63 8.40 8.27 -7.88
C THR A 63 8.64 6.97 -8.64
N CYS A 64 9.36 6.02 -8.05
CA CYS A 64 9.74 4.77 -8.72
C CYS A 64 8.58 3.79 -8.88
N GLY A 65 7.64 3.77 -7.92
CA GLY A 65 6.50 2.82 -7.91
C GLY A 65 6.88 1.35 -7.63
N GLY A 66 8.17 1.05 -7.40
CA GLY A 66 8.64 -0.32 -7.18
C GLY A 66 8.30 -0.90 -5.81
N CYS A 67 7.94 -0.07 -4.83
CA CYS A 67 7.56 -0.45 -3.47
C CYS A 67 6.27 0.28 -3.08
N GLN A 68 5.29 -0.42 -2.52
CA GLN A 68 3.96 0.13 -2.24
C GLN A 68 3.75 0.55 -0.78
N ILE A 69 4.42 -0.14 0.16
CA ILE A 69 4.13 -0.03 1.61
C ILE A 69 5.37 0.27 2.46
N MET A 70 6.44 0.80 1.86
CA MET A 70 7.70 1.08 2.60
C MET A 70 7.52 2.15 3.69
N HIS A 71 6.47 2.98 3.57
CA HIS A 71 6.08 3.97 4.57
C HIS A 71 5.35 3.36 5.80
N LEU A 72 5.09 2.05 5.81
CA LEU A 72 4.52 1.31 6.94
C LEU A 72 5.64 0.54 7.68
N ALA A 73 5.64 0.58 9.01
CA ALA A 73 6.60 -0.16 9.83
C ALA A 73 6.58 -1.66 9.50
N TYR A 74 7.76 -2.29 9.44
CA TYR A 74 7.91 -3.67 8.96
C TYR A 74 7.00 -4.69 9.67
N PRO A 75 6.87 -4.70 11.02
CA PRO A 75 5.94 -5.62 11.69
C PRO A 75 4.49 -5.44 11.20
N LYS A 76 4.08 -4.21 10.90
CA LYS A 76 2.74 -3.91 10.36
C LYS A 76 2.58 -4.26 8.90
N GLN A 77 3.66 -4.35 8.13
CA GLN A 77 3.61 -4.92 6.79
C GLN A 77 3.30 -6.42 6.83
N LEU A 78 3.77 -7.14 7.85
CA LEU A 78 3.45 -8.56 8.06
C LEU A 78 1.97 -8.73 8.45
N ASP A 79 1.52 -7.95 9.43
CA ASP A 79 0.10 -7.92 9.84
C ASP A 79 -0.83 -7.60 8.65
N PHE A 80 -0.44 -6.66 7.80
CA PHE A 80 -1.19 -6.31 6.59
C PHE A 80 -1.31 -7.49 5.63
N LYS A 81 -0.22 -8.23 5.39
CA LYS A 81 -0.24 -9.40 4.49
C LYS A 81 -1.14 -10.52 5.03
N ASP A 82 -1.14 -10.75 6.34
CA ASP A 82 -2.06 -11.69 6.97
C ASP A 82 -3.53 -11.28 6.76
N ASP A 83 -3.81 -9.99 6.94
CA ASP A 83 -5.15 -9.41 6.79
C ASP A 83 -5.65 -9.54 5.34
N VAL A 84 -4.79 -9.31 4.34
CA VAL A 84 -5.13 -9.49 2.92
C VAL A 84 -5.58 -10.93 2.63
N ILE A 85 -4.86 -11.94 3.15
CA ILE A 85 -5.23 -13.35 2.97
C ILE A 85 -6.55 -13.67 3.68
N LYS A 86 -6.73 -13.22 4.93
CA LYS A 86 -7.97 -13.42 5.69
C LYS A 86 -9.17 -12.82 4.98
N GLN A 87 -9.03 -11.59 4.45
CA GLN A 87 -10.08 -10.92 3.70
C GLN A 87 -10.41 -11.64 2.38
N ALA A 88 -9.39 -12.10 1.67
CA ALA A 88 -9.57 -12.86 0.43
C ALA A 88 -10.34 -14.17 0.67
N LEU A 89 -9.94 -14.95 1.67
CA LEU A 89 -10.63 -16.20 2.02
C LEU A 89 -12.09 -15.95 2.41
N LYS A 90 -12.34 -14.96 3.26
CA LYS A 90 -13.70 -14.58 3.67
C LYS A 90 -14.56 -14.10 2.50
N LYS A 91 -13.96 -13.44 1.51
CA LYS A 91 -14.64 -12.90 0.33
C LYS A 91 -15.03 -14.00 -0.66
N PHE A 92 -14.08 -14.90 -0.98
CA PHE A 92 -14.27 -15.89 -2.05
C PHE A 92 -14.78 -17.24 -1.56
N LYS A 93 -14.61 -17.55 -0.27
CA LYS A 93 -15.13 -18.76 0.39
C LYS A 93 -14.91 -20.06 -0.41
N PRO A 94 -13.66 -20.41 -0.77
CA PRO A 94 -13.39 -21.69 -1.41
C PRO A 94 -13.81 -22.85 -0.50
N ALA A 95 -14.10 -24.03 -1.08
CA ALA A 95 -14.56 -25.17 -0.30
C ALA A 95 -13.61 -25.50 0.86
N GLY A 96 -14.15 -25.60 2.08
CA GLY A 96 -13.39 -25.92 3.29
C GLY A 96 -12.53 -24.78 3.84
N TYR A 97 -12.68 -23.53 3.38
CA TYR A 97 -11.82 -22.42 3.83
C TYR A 97 -11.88 -22.16 5.34
N GLU A 98 -12.96 -22.53 6.02
CA GLU A 98 -13.08 -22.43 7.48
C GLU A 98 -12.05 -23.31 8.22
N GLN A 99 -11.53 -24.35 7.56
CA GLN A 99 -10.56 -25.28 8.15
C GLN A 99 -9.11 -24.83 7.89
N PHE A 100 -8.88 -23.78 7.10
CA PHE A 100 -7.53 -23.35 6.76
C PHE A 100 -6.83 -22.70 7.95
N GLU A 101 -5.67 -23.23 8.32
CA GLU A 101 -4.78 -22.63 9.31
C GLU A 101 -4.00 -21.46 8.67
N ILE A 102 -4.38 -20.22 8.98
CA ILE A 102 -3.67 -19.03 8.51
C ILE A 102 -2.53 -18.70 9.48
N ARG A 103 -1.32 -19.13 9.12
CA ARG A 103 -0.11 -18.79 9.87
C ARG A 103 0.30 -17.34 9.64
N HIS A 104 1.00 -16.77 10.62
CA HIS A 104 1.56 -15.43 10.50
C HIS A 104 2.57 -15.34 9.35
N THR A 105 2.56 -14.22 8.63
CA THR A 105 3.49 -13.96 7.52
C THR A 105 4.93 -14.08 8.00
N LYS A 106 5.68 -14.96 7.35
CA LYS A 106 7.11 -15.14 7.63
C LYS A 106 7.90 -13.89 7.19
N GLY A 107 8.43 -13.17 8.17
CA GLY A 107 9.29 -12.01 7.94
C GLY A 107 10.74 -12.36 7.58
N MET A 108 11.47 -11.35 7.14
CA MET A 108 12.91 -11.34 6.86
C MET A 108 13.62 -10.56 7.98
N LYS A 109 14.77 -11.06 8.43
CA LYS A 109 15.56 -10.41 9.51
C LYS A 109 16.07 -9.02 9.12
N LYS A 110 16.49 -8.85 7.86
CA LYS A 110 16.93 -7.58 7.25
C LYS A 110 16.13 -7.35 5.98
N PRO A 111 15.00 -6.61 6.02
CA PRO A 111 14.03 -6.53 4.92
C PRO A 111 14.44 -5.54 3.82
N ASP A 112 15.71 -5.55 3.44
CA ASP A 112 16.30 -4.70 2.39
C ASP A 112 17.16 -5.54 1.44
N HIS A 113 17.54 -4.94 0.31
CA HIS A 113 18.49 -5.49 -0.68
C HIS A 113 18.29 -6.95 -1.13
N TYR A 114 17.08 -7.50 -1.00
CA TYR A 114 16.77 -8.91 -1.30
C TYR A 114 16.60 -9.20 -2.80
N ARG A 115 16.45 -8.17 -3.64
CA ARG A 115 16.19 -8.35 -5.07
C ARG A 115 17.49 -8.60 -5.83
N ALA A 116 17.72 -9.86 -6.22
CA ALA A 116 18.94 -10.28 -6.94
C ALA A 116 18.95 -9.93 -8.45
N LYS A 117 17.80 -9.56 -9.02
CA LYS A 117 17.68 -9.18 -10.44
C LYS A 117 16.86 -7.91 -10.60
N LEU A 118 17.38 -6.96 -11.36
CA LEU A 118 16.71 -5.72 -11.74
C LEU A 118 16.56 -5.67 -13.26
N GLN A 119 15.40 -5.22 -13.74
CA GLN A 119 15.16 -4.94 -15.14
C GLN A 119 14.73 -3.49 -15.25
N PHE A 120 15.53 -2.69 -15.96
CA PHE A 120 15.27 -1.27 -16.17
C PHE A 120 14.67 -1.07 -17.55
N GLN A 121 13.62 -0.26 -17.61
CA GLN A 121 13.00 0.17 -18.86
C GLN A 121 13.71 1.43 -19.31
N LEU A 122 14.32 1.41 -20.50
CA LEU A 122 14.98 2.58 -21.09
C LEU A 122 13.98 3.32 -21.99
N ARG A 123 13.99 4.65 -21.94
CA ARG A 123 13.22 5.49 -22.86
C ARG A 123 14.09 6.60 -23.42
N SER A 124 13.89 6.94 -24.70
CA SER A 124 14.49 8.14 -25.29
C SER A 124 13.58 9.33 -25.03
N PHE A 125 14.12 10.39 -24.44
CA PHE A 125 13.43 11.66 -24.21
C PHE A 125 14.35 12.79 -24.69
N GLY A 126 13.90 13.55 -25.69
CA GLY A 126 14.65 14.69 -26.23
C GLY A 126 16.06 14.34 -26.74
N GLY A 127 16.25 13.16 -27.35
CA GLY A 127 17.54 12.71 -27.87
C GLY A 127 18.49 12.08 -26.83
N SER A 128 18.11 12.05 -25.55
CA SER A 128 18.84 11.36 -24.47
C SER A 128 18.13 10.08 -24.05
N VAL A 129 18.86 8.98 -23.91
CA VAL A 129 18.32 7.73 -23.33
C VAL A 129 18.42 7.85 -21.81
N LYS A 130 17.29 7.71 -21.13
CA LYS A 130 17.18 7.68 -19.66
C LYS A 130 16.50 6.41 -19.20
#